data_AF-A0AAU5GL26-F1
#
_entry.id   AF-A0AAU5GL26-F1
#
_cell.length_a   1.000
_cell.length_b   1.000
_cell.length_c   1.000
_cell.angle_alpha   90.00
_cell.angle_beta   90.00
_cell.angle_gamma   90.00
#
_symmetry.space_group_name_H-M   'P 1'
#
loop_
_entity.id
_entity.type
_entity.pdbx_description
1 polymer ?
#
loop_
_entity_poly.entity_id
_entity_poly.type
_entity_poly.pdbx_seq_one_letter_code
_entity_poly.pdbx_strand_id
1 'polypeptide(L)'
;MVAIQISDARLGKLGGTQRKALDPEWNIQAAHRLWKRAGDFDDWPYCERAYNGSPSPGTSATPTPTPTPTPTPTPIPIPIPIPIPTRS
;
A
#
# COMPACT_ATOMS: atom_id res chain seq x y z
N MET A 1 1.59 7.42 -1.43
CA MET A 1 1.68 6.14 -2.19
C MET A 1 3.06 5.56 -1.93
N VAL A 2 3.14 4.34 -1.40
CA VAL A 2 4.39 3.73 -0.93
C VAL A 2 4.91 2.79 -2.01
N ALA A 3 6.02 3.18 -2.65
CA ALA A 3 6.80 2.32 -3.52
C ALA A 3 8.08 1.93 -2.79
N ILE A 4 8.41 0.64 -2.82
CA ILE A 4 9.67 0.08 -2.34
C ILE A 4 10.83 0.75 -3.11
N GLN A 5 11.82 1.30 -2.41
CA GLN A 5 12.89 2.11 -3.02
C GLN A 5 13.97 1.23 -3.70
N ILE A 6 13.60 0.50 -4.75
CA ILE A 6 14.54 -0.29 -5.57
C ILE A 6 15.16 0.62 -6.64
N SER A 7 16.49 0.63 -6.75
CA SER A 7 17.20 1.36 -7.80
C SER A 7 16.89 0.82 -9.21
N ASP A 8 16.79 1.70 -10.21
CA ASP A 8 16.47 1.34 -11.61
C ASP A 8 17.37 0.26 -12.22
N ALA A 9 18.67 0.27 -11.86
CA ALA A 9 19.63 -0.74 -12.32
C ALA A 9 19.33 -2.16 -11.79
N ARG A 10 18.78 -2.29 -10.58
CA ARG A 10 18.34 -3.59 -10.03
C ARG A 10 16.94 -3.96 -10.49
N LEU A 11 16.08 -2.96 -10.73
CA LEU A 11 14.77 -3.14 -11.35
C LEU A 11 14.90 -3.81 -12.72
N GLY A 12 15.86 -3.37 -13.55
CA GLY A 12 16.18 -4.01 -14.82
C GLY A 12 16.67 -5.45 -14.68
N LYS A 13 17.51 -5.74 -13.67
CA LYS A 13 17.99 -7.12 -13.38
C LYS A 13 16.88 -8.07 -12.93
N LEU A 14 15.78 -7.55 -12.40
CA LEU A 14 14.59 -8.31 -12.00
C LEU A 14 13.53 -8.43 -13.12
N GLY A 15 13.79 -7.87 -14.31
CA GLY A 15 12.81 -7.80 -15.40
C GLY A 15 11.65 -6.84 -15.13
N GLY A 16 11.84 -5.90 -14.21
CA GLY A 16 10.87 -4.88 -13.82
C GLY A 16 10.99 -3.60 -14.64
N THR A 17 9.95 -2.78 -14.56
CA THR A 17 9.91 -1.39 -15.05
C THR A 17 9.36 -0.51 -13.93
N GLN A 18 9.51 0.81 -13.97
CA GLN A 18 8.89 1.67 -12.94
C GLN A 18 7.40 1.38 -12.76
N ARG A 19 6.67 1.17 -13.86
CA ARG A 19 5.24 0.83 -13.80
C ARG A 19 4.98 -0.50 -13.07
N LYS A 20 5.83 -1.52 -13.27
CA LYS A 20 5.73 -2.79 -12.53
C LYS A 20 6.17 -2.65 -11.07
N ALA A 21 7.14 -1.79 -10.77
CA ALA A 21 7.54 -1.51 -9.39
C ALA A 21 6.43 -0.81 -8.57
N LEU A 22 5.49 -0.13 -9.25
CA LEU A 22 4.30 0.46 -8.64
C LEU A 22 3.15 -0.54 -8.48
N ASP A 23 3.22 -1.70 -9.13
CA ASP A 23 2.25 -2.77 -8.92
C ASP A 23 2.53 -3.46 -7.58
N PRO A 24 1.57 -3.50 -6.64
CA PRO A 24 1.81 -3.95 -5.27
C PRO A 24 2.26 -5.42 -5.20
N GLU A 25 1.71 -6.28 -6.06
CA GLU A 25 1.99 -7.71 -6.07
C GLU A 25 3.39 -7.99 -6.64
N TRP A 26 3.73 -7.33 -7.76
CA TRP A 26 5.07 -7.39 -8.33
C TRP A 26 6.11 -6.85 -7.35
N ASN A 27 5.79 -5.79 -6.62
CA ASN A 27 6.68 -5.18 -5.64
C ASN A 27 7.04 -6.12 -4.49
N ILE A 28 6.04 -6.79 -3.92
CA ILE A 28 6.22 -7.78 -2.85
C ILE A 28 7.07 -8.96 -3.35
N GLN A 29 6.79 -9.45 -4.56
CA GLN A 29 7.56 -10.55 -5.15
C GLN A 29 9.01 -10.14 -5.44
N ALA A 30 9.25 -8.92 -5.92
CA ALA A 30 10.57 -8.39 -6.18
C ALA A 30 11.39 -8.27 -4.89
N ALA A 31 10.79 -7.73 -3.83
CA ALA A 31 11.41 -7.65 -2.50
C ALA A 31 11.78 -9.04 -1.96
N HIS A 32 10.87 -10.02 -2.08
CA HIS A 32 11.15 -11.39 -1.63
C HIS A 32 12.28 -12.06 -2.41
N ARG A 33 12.38 -11.82 -3.72
CA ARG A 33 13.48 -12.33 -4.56
C ARG A 33 14.82 -11.69 -4.20
N LEU A 34 14.83 -10.39 -3.92
CA LEU A 34 16.03 -9.67 -3.48
C LEU A 34 16.50 -10.21 -2.13
N TRP A 35 15.60 -10.32 -1.16
CA TRP A 35 15.91 -10.85 0.17
C TRP A 35 16.38 -12.30 0.12
N LYS A 36 15.74 -13.17 -0.68
CA LYS A 36 16.18 -14.56 -0.86
C LYS A 36 17.60 -14.67 -1.45
N ARG A 37 18.02 -13.67 -2.24
CA ARG A 37 19.31 -13.70 -2.94
C ARG A 37 20.44 -13.10 -2.12
N ALA A 38 20.21 -11.96 -1.46
CA ALA A 38 21.24 -11.23 -0.74
C ALA A 38 21.16 -11.45 0.78
N GLY A 39 19.97 -11.72 1.32
CA GLY A 39 19.74 -11.88 2.76
C GLY A 39 19.75 -10.56 3.55
N ASP A 40 19.96 -9.44 2.86
CA ASP A 40 20.12 -8.10 3.44
C ASP A 40 19.19 -7.06 2.78
N PHE A 41 19.15 -5.86 3.37
CA PHE A 41 18.36 -4.72 2.90
C PHE A 41 19.24 -3.61 2.31
N ASP A 42 20.47 -3.91 1.88
CA ASP A 42 21.45 -2.93 1.35
C ASP A 42 20.90 -2.12 0.16
N ASP A 43 19.95 -2.68 -0.57
CA ASP A 43 19.24 -1.99 -1.65
C ASP A 43 18.29 -0.89 -1.19
N TRP A 44 18.05 -0.84 0.11
CA TRP A 44 17.02 -0.02 0.69
C TRP A 44 17.60 0.75 1.88
N PRO A 45 18.31 1.86 1.63
CA PRO A 45 19.08 2.57 2.65
C PRO A 45 18.23 3.03 3.84
N TYR A 46 16.93 3.28 3.61
CA TYR A 46 15.98 3.61 4.69
C TYR A 46 15.58 2.40 5.54
N CYS A 47 15.44 1.20 4.94
CA CYS A 47 15.14 -0.03 5.67
C CYS A 47 16.39 -0.62 6.33
N GLU A 48 17.57 -0.51 5.70
CA GLU A 48 18.85 -0.88 6.28
C GLU A 48 19.11 -0.10 7.58
N ARG A 49 18.89 1.22 7.57
CA ARG A 49 19.00 2.05 8.78
C ARG A 49 17.99 1.65 9.87
N ALA A 50 16.79 1.22 9.49
CA ALA A 50 15.79 0.71 10.44
C ALA A 50 16.18 -0.65 11.02
N TYR A 51 16.79 -1.53 10.21
CA TYR A 51 17.30 -2.83 10.63
C TYR A 51 18.51 -2.70 11.56
N ASN A 52 19.52 -1.92 11.15
CA ASN A 52 20.74 -1.69 11.92
C ASN A 52 20.50 -0.90 13.23
N GLY A 53 19.39 -0.16 13.32
CA GLY A 53 18.93 0.51 14.54
C GLY A 53 18.03 -0.33 15.43
N SER A 54 17.66 -1.55 15.02
CA SER A 54 16.77 -2.44 15.77
C SER A 54 17.58 -3.37 16.69
N PRO A 55 17.43 -3.31 18.02
CA PRO A 55 17.82 -4.45 18.84
C PRO A 55 16.95 -5.65 18.42
N SER A 56 17.61 -6.77 18.11
CA SER A 56 17.01 -8.03 17.64
C SER A 56 15.58 -8.29 18.18
N PRO A 57 14.56 -8.47 17.32
CA PRO A 57 13.19 -8.63 17.76
C PRO A 57 12.93 -10.06 18.23
N GLY A 58 13.23 -10.33 19.50
CA GLY A 58 12.57 -11.42 20.25
C GLY A 58 11.09 -11.12 20.57
N THR A 59 10.61 -9.90 20.28
CA THR A 59 9.24 -9.46 20.55
C THR A 59 8.75 -8.56 19.42
N SER A 60 8.48 -9.13 18.24
CA SER A 60 7.71 -8.43 17.21
C SER A 60 6.26 -8.30 17.69
N ALA A 61 5.95 -7.22 18.41
CA ALA A 61 4.57 -6.88 18.72
C ALA A 61 3.83 -6.62 17.40
N THR A 62 2.92 -7.52 17.05
CA THR A 62 2.02 -7.37 15.90
C THR A 62 1.34 -6.00 15.98
N PRO A 63 1.46 -5.12 14.97
CA PRO A 63 0.71 -3.88 14.98
C PRO A 63 -0.79 -4.21 14.88
N THR A 64 -1.56 -3.80 15.89
CA THR A 64 -3.03 -3.92 15.87
C THR A 64 -3.57 -3.17 14.65
N PRO A 65 -4.37 -3.80 13.76
CA PRO A 65 -4.95 -3.09 12.64
C PRO A 65 -5.87 -1.98 13.16
N THR A 66 -5.68 -0.76 12.66
CA THR A 66 -6.58 0.37 12.91
C THR A 66 -7.97 0.02 12.34
N PRO A 67 -9.07 0.21 13.09
CA PRO A 67 -10.41 -0.05 12.55
C PRO A 67 -10.66 0.84 11.33
N THR A 68 -11.19 0.24 10.27
CA THR A 68 -11.60 0.97 9.06
C THR A 68 -12.79 1.88 9.40
N PRO A 69 -12.82 3.15 8.96
CA PRO A 69 -13.97 4.01 9.20
C PRO A 69 -15.22 3.41 8.52
N THR A 70 -16.33 3.37 9.26
CA THR A 70 -17.64 2.97 8.75
C THR A 70 -18.08 3.93 7.63
N PRO A 71 -18.58 3.44 6.47
CA PRO A 71 -19.11 4.32 5.44
C PRO A 71 -20.30 5.12 5.98
N THR A 72 -20.34 6.42 5.67
CA THR A 72 -21.49 7.29 5.95
C THR A 72 -22.69 6.84 5.10
N PRO A 73 -23.90 6.71 5.66
CA PRO A 73 -25.09 6.38 4.87
C PRO A 73 -25.36 7.45 3.81
N THR A 74 -25.78 7.02 2.62
CA THR A 74 -26.20 7.93 1.54
C THR A 74 -27.54 8.57 1.92
N PRO A 75 -27.73 9.90 1.74
CA PRO A 75 -29.02 10.54 1.98
C PRO A 75 -30.09 9.98 1.02
N ILE A 76 -31.29 9.77 1.54
CA ILE A 76 -32.46 9.36 0.76
C ILE A 76 -32.96 10.58 -0.04
N PRO A 77 -33.25 10.46 -1.36
CA PRO A 77 -33.82 11.56 -2.13
C PRO A 77 -35.19 11.97 -1.58
N ILE A 78 -35.44 13.28 -1.49
CA ILE A 78 -36.74 13.83 -1.10
C ILE A 78 -37.73 13.62 -2.26
N PRO A 79 -38.96 13.12 -2.01
CA PRO A 79 -39.98 13.03 -3.06
C PRO A 79 -40.35 14.42 -3.59
N ILE A 80 -40.41 14.56 -4.91
CA ILE A 80 -40.84 15.79 -5.58
C ILE A 80 -42.35 15.98 -5.33
N PRO A 81 -42.82 17.17 -4.92
CA PRO A 81 -44.26 17.42 -4.80
C PRO A 81 -44.95 17.26 -6.15
N ILE A 82 -46.03 16.47 -6.18
CA ILE A 82 -46.88 16.30 -7.37
C ILE A 82 -47.64 17.62 -7.58
N PRO A 83 -47.66 18.18 -8.80
CA PRO A 83 -48.48 19.37 -9.08
C PRO A 83 -49.96 19.07 -8.84
N ILE A 84 -50.61 19.87 -7.99
CA ILE A 84 -52.05 19.79 -7.77
C ILE A 84 -52.74 20.37 -9.02
N PRO A 85 -53.62 19.62 -9.71
CA PRO A 85 -54.37 20.19 -10.82
C PRO A 85 -55.31 21.28 -10.30
N THR A 86 -55.09 22.51 -10.75
CA THR A 86 -55.99 23.63 -10.49
C THR A 86 -57.26 23.41 -11.31
N ARG A 87 -58.39 23.10 -10.65
CA ARG A 87 -59.70 23.12 -11.32
C ARG A 87 -60.09 24.57 -11.59
N SER A 88 -60.23 24.93 -12.87
CA SER A 88 -60.99 26.09 -13.32
C SER A 88 -62.49 25.82 -13.30
#